data_AF-A0A160PKU3-F1
#
_entry.id   AF-A0A160PKU3-F1
#
_cell.length_a   1.000
_cell.length_b   1.000
_cell.length_c   1.000
_cell.angle_alpha   90.00
_cell.angle_beta   90.00
_cell.angle_gamma   90.00
#
_symmetry.space_group_name_H-M   'P 1'
#
loop_
_entity.id
_entity.type
_entity.pdbx_description
1 polymer ?
#
loop_
_entity_poly.entity_id
_entity_poly.type
_entity_poly.pdbx_seq_one_letter_code
_entity_poly.pdbx_strand_id
1 'polypeptide(L)'
;MICPKCSADTRVVNSRPHAEDATVIVRRRQCTGCARRFDTFESTRNVVKLRKNSRASKAQWIAETPPDVLAEKRRLYGLRREAKAEAKETGRPVTDVMHAWGIEPTAGRRPLKLTPPPPPTPRRNEGSAATPKLETTR
;
A
#
# COMPACT_ATOMS: atom_id res chain seq x y z
N MET A 1 9.21 -1.03 -22.85
CA MET A 1 8.27 -1.74 -21.95
C MET A 1 7.57 -2.80 -22.76
N ILE A 2 7.66 -4.06 -22.35
CA ILE A 2 7.17 -5.24 -23.09
C ILE A 2 5.74 -5.59 -22.65
N CYS A 3 4.94 -6.18 -23.55
CA CYS A 3 3.58 -6.61 -23.23
C CYS A 3 3.57 -7.77 -22.22
N PRO A 4 2.84 -7.67 -21.09
CA PRO A 4 2.78 -8.75 -20.10
C PRO A 4 1.98 -9.98 -20.57
N LYS A 5 1.24 -9.89 -21.68
CA LYS A 5 0.41 -10.99 -22.20
C LYS A 5 1.15 -11.84 -23.25
N CYS A 6 1.84 -11.19 -24.19
CA CYS A 6 2.41 -11.87 -25.36
C CYS A 6 3.87 -11.50 -25.64
N SER A 7 4.52 -10.79 -24.71
CA SER A 7 5.95 -10.41 -24.78
C SER A 7 6.37 -9.59 -26.01
N ALA A 8 5.42 -9.08 -26.80
CA ALA A 8 5.68 -8.19 -27.93
C ALA A 8 5.88 -6.73 -27.49
N ASP A 9 6.31 -5.89 -28.42
CA ASP A 9 6.49 -4.46 -28.20
C ASP A 9 5.19 -3.71 -27.91
N THR A 10 5.36 -2.53 -27.32
CA THR A 10 4.25 -1.67 -26.92
C THR A 10 4.52 -0.22 -27.26
N ARG A 11 3.46 0.48 -27.66
CA ARG A 11 3.49 1.92 -27.94
C ARG A 11 2.72 2.69 -26.87
N VAL A 12 3.14 3.91 -26.56
CA VAL A 12 2.42 4.82 -25.66
C VAL A 12 1.29 5.47 -26.45
N VAL A 13 0.07 5.43 -25.92
CA VAL A 13 -1.12 6.04 -26.53
C VAL A 13 -1.67 7.22 -25.74
N ASN A 14 -1.36 7.32 -24.44
CA ASN A 14 -1.72 8.47 -23.61
C ASN A 14 -0.72 8.57 -22.45
N SER A 15 -0.27 9.77 -22.15
CA SER A 15 0.57 10.08 -20.99
C SER A 15 -0.12 11.16 -20.17
N ARG A 16 -0.28 10.93 -18.86
CA ARG A 16 -0.94 11.87 -17.95
C ARG A 16 -0.32 11.81 -16.54
N PRO A 17 -0.35 12.91 -15.76
CA PRO A 17 -0.02 12.85 -14.34
C PRO A 17 -1.02 11.97 -13.58
N HIS A 18 -0.58 11.34 -12.51
CA HIS A 18 -1.46 10.62 -11.59
C HIS A 18 -2.35 11.62 -10.83
N ALA A 19 -3.62 11.28 -10.62
CA ALA A 19 -4.61 12.20 -10.05
C ALA A 19 -4.25 12.69 -8.65
N GLU A 20 -3.69 11.82 -7.82
CA GLU A 20 -3.34 12.14 -6.42
C GLU A 20 -1.84 12.44 -6.22
N ASP A 21 -1.00 12.18 -7.22
CA ASP A 21 0.45 12.38 -7.08
C ASP A 21 1.09 12.85 -8.39
N ALA A 22 1.32 14.17 -8.47
CA ALA A 22 1.94 14.80 -9.63
C ALA A 22 3.39 14.32 -9.91
N THR A 23 4.05 13.62 -8.97
CA THR A 23 5.39 13.03 -9.17
C THR A 23 5.35 11.70 -9.92
N VAL A 24 4.15 11.16 -10.17
CA VAL A 24 3.92 9.92 -10.90
C VAL A 24 3.26 10.22 -12.24
N ILE A 25 3.85 9.70 -13.30
CA ILE A 25 3.29 9.72 -14.65
C ILE A 25 2.64 8.36 -14.93
N VAL A 26 1.36 8.39 -15.32
CA VAL A 26 0.62 7.23 -15.80
C VAL A 26 0.63 7.23 -17.33
N ARG A 27 1.20 6.18 -17.93
CA ARG A 27 1.22 5.98 -19.38
C ARG A 27 0.34 4.81 -19.78
N ARG A 28 -0.70 5.07 -20.57
CA ARG A 28 -1.47 4.03 -21.25
C ARG A 28 -0.70 3.54 -22.44
N ARG A 29 -0.48 2.22 -22.50
CA ARG A 29 0.23 1.54 -23.58
C ARG A 29 -0.71 0.62 -24.34
N GLN A 30 -0.44 0.43 -25.62
CA GLN A 30 -1.09 -0.55 -26.46
C GLN A 30 -0.04 -1.50 -27.03
N CYS A 31 -0.27 -2.81 -26.91
CA CYS A 31 0.59 -3.82 -27.52
C CYS A 31 0.43 -3.83 -29.04
N THR A 32 1.53 -3.93 -29.77
CA THR A 32 1.54 -4.04 -31.23
C THR A 32 1.18 -5.44 -31.74
N GLY A 33 1.41 -6.48 -30.93
CA GLY A 33 1.09 -7.88 -31.28
C GLY A 33 -0.34 -8.31 -30.94
N CYS A 34 -0.81 -8.06 -29.72
CA CYS A 34 -2.13 -8.54 -29.25
C CYS A 34 -3.18 -7.44 -28.99
N ALA A 35 -2.89 -6.19 -29.37
CA ALA A 35 -3.74 -5.00 -29.19
C ALA A 35 -4.16 -4.68 -27.74
N ARG A 36 -3.73 -5.45 -26.73
CA ARG A 36 -4.06 -5.23 -25.32
C ARG A 36 -3.59 -3.86 -24.85
N ARG A 37 -4.48 -3.16 -24.15
CA ARG A 37 -4.19 -1.89 -23.48
C ARG A 37 -3.95 -2.10 -21.99
N PHE A 38 -2.98 -1.38 -21.44
CA PHE A 38 -2.64 -1.39 -20.02
C PHE A 38 -1.97 -0.08 -19.61
N ASP A 39 -2.04 0.27 -18.33
CA ASP A 39 -1.41 1.48 -17.80
C ASP A 39 -0.08 1.12 -17.11
N THR A 40 0.92 1.99 -17.26
CA THR A 40 2.24 1.88 -16.61
C THR A 40 2.49 3.13 -15.77
N PHE A 41 3.22 2.98 -14.68
CA PHE A 41 3.52 4.06 -13.74
C PHE A 41 5.02 4.32 -13.75
N GLU A 42 5.39 5.57 -13.94
CA GLU A 42 6.77 6.03 -13.89
C GLU A 42 6.87 7.14 -12.84
N SER A 43 7.90 7.11 -12.00
CA SER A 43 8.06 8.10 -10.93
C SER A 43 9.54 8.36 -10.69
N THR A 44 9.87 9.57 -10.24
CA THR A 44 11.23 9.94 -9.81
C THR A 44 11.54 9.49 -8.37
N ARG A 45 10.65 8.71 -7.76
CA ARG A 45 10.82 8.25 -6.38
C ARG A 45 12.10 7.43 -6.23
N ASN A 46 12.93 7.83 -5.29
CA ASN A 46 14.14 7.10 -4.94
C ASN A 46 13.76 5.84 -4.13
N VAL A 47 13.53 4.72 -4.84
CA VAL A 47 13.15 3.43 -4.25
C VAL A 47 14.18 2.90 -3.25
N VAL A 48 15.46 3.23 -3.45
CA VAL A 48 16.53 2.85 -2.53
C VAL A 48 16.40 3.59 -1.21
N LYS A 49 16.18 4.91 -1.25
CA LYS A 49 15.92 5.74 -0.07
C LYS A 49 14.65 5.30 0.65
N LEU A 50 13.57 5.00 -0.07
CA LEU A 50 12.33 4.49 0.52
C LEU A 50 12.55 3.17 1.27
N ARG A 51 13.29 2.22 0.65
CA ARG A 51 13.64 0.95 1.31
C ARG A 51 14.55 1.17 2.52
N LYS A 52 15.52 2.09 2.44
CA LYS A 52 16.38 2.46 3.57
C LYS A 52 15.55 3.01 4.74
N ASN A 53 14.65 3.95 4.47
CA ASN A 53 13.77 4.53 5.48
C ASN A 53 12.87 3.47 6.12
N SER A 54 12.27 2.58 5.32
CA SER A 54 11.46 1.47 5.83
C SER A 54 12.23 0.55 6.77
N ARG A 55 13.48 0.21 6.44
CA ARG A 55 14.36 -0.56 7.33
C ARG A 55 14.69 0.19 8.62
N ALA A 56 15.00 1.48 8.53
CA ALA A 56 15.30 2.32 9.69
C ALA A 56 14.08 2.43 10.63
N SER A 57 12.89 2.71 10.09
CA SER A 57 11.65 2.76 10.88
C SER A 57 11.35 1.42 11.55
N LYS A 58 11.58 0.29 10.85
CA LYS A 58 11.44 -1.04 11.46
C LYS A 58 12.45 -1.27 12.58
N ALA A 59 13.70 -0.87 12.39
CA ALA A 59 14.74 -1.01 13.42
C ALA A 59 14.40 -0.17 14.65
N GLN A 60 13.93 1.06 14.45
CA GLN A 60 13.45 1.93 15.52
C GLN A 60 12.27 1.30 16.28
N TRP A 61 11.26 0.80 15.56
CA TRP A 61 10.13 0.10 16.18
C TRP A 61 10.59 -1.10 17.02
N ILE A 62 11.56 -1.88 16.53
CA ILE A 62 12.12 -3.01 17.29
C ILE A 62 12.85 -2.52 18.55
N ALA A 63 13.62 -1.43 18.46
CA ALA A 63 14.38 -0.89 19.58
C ALA A 63 13.47 -0.30 20.67
N GLU A 64 12.37 0.34 20.27
CA GLU A 64 11.38 0.93 21.18
C GLU A 64 10.42 -0.11 21.77
N THR A 65 10.20 -1.24 21.09
CA THR A 65 9.26 -2.26 21.57
C THR A 65 9.88 -3.08 22.70
N PRO A 66 9.17 -3.24 23.85
CA PRO A 66 9.63 -4.10 24.93
C PRO A 66 9.95 -5.53 24.45
N PRO A 67 11.03 -6.16 24.95
CA PRO A 67 11.51 -7.44 24.45
C PRO A 67 10.53 -8.60 24.70
N ASP A 68 9.74 -8.54 25.77
CA ASP A 68 8.65 -9.46 26.10
C ASP A 68 7.53 -9.43 25.05
N VAL A 69 7.12 -8.23 24.62
CA VAL A 69 6.12 -8.05 23.56
C VAL A 69 6.64 -8.61 22.23
N LEU A 70 7.93 -8.43 21.93
CA LEU A 70 8.55 -9.01 20.73
C LEU A 70 8.61 -10.54 20.81
N ALA A 71 8.94 -11.11 21.97
CA ALA A 71 8.98 -12.55 22.20
C ALA A 71 7.59 -13.17 22.04
N GLU A 72 6.56 -12.60 22.67
CA GLU A 72 5.18 -13.08 22.54
C GLU A 72 4.69 -12.96 21.10
N LYS A 73 5.00 -11.87 20.40
CA LYS A 73 4.67 -11.72 18.97
C LYS A 73 5.34 -12.79 18.11
N ARG A 74 6.61 -13.12 18.35
CA ARG A 74 7.32 -14.21 17.64
C ARG A 74 6.69 -15.58 17.93
N ARG A 75 6.34 -15.84 19.19
CA ARG A 75 5.63 -17.06 19.61
C ARG A 75 4.31 -17.22 18.85
N LEU A 76 3.47 -16.18 18.85
CA LEU A 76 2.19 -16.19 18.13
C LEU A 76 2.35 -16.41 16.62
N TYR A 77 3.38 -15.82 15.99
CA TYR A 77 3.68 -16.10 14.59
C TYR A 77 4.14 -17.54 14.33
N GLY A 78 4.91 -18.12 15.25
CA GLY A 78 5.31 -19.52 15.23
C GLY A 78 4.09 -20.45 15.28
N LEU A 79 3.21 -20.23 16.27
CA LEU A 79 1.97 -20.99 16.43
C LEU A 79 1.06 -20.85 15.20
N ARG A 80 0.91 -19.65 14.63
CA ARG A 80 0.12 -19.47 13.40
C ARG A 80 0.75 -20.18 12.19
N ARG A 81 2.08 -20.31 12.14
CA ARG A 81 2.77 -21.05 11.08
C ARG A 81 2.52 -22.55 11.21
N GLU A 82 2.58 -23.07 12.42
CA GLU A 82 2.29 -24.49 12.71
C GLU A 82 0.80 -24.80 12.45
N ALA A 83 -0.12 -23.92 12.85
CA ALA A 83 -1.55 -24.09 12.59
C ALA A 83 -1.86 -24.14 11.09
N LYS A 84 -1.11 -23.38 10.27
CA LYS A 84 -1.22 -23.46 8.80
C LYS A 84 -0.70 -24.78 8.24
N ALA A 85 0.30 -25.38 8.87
CA ALA A 85 0.82 -26.69 8.46
C ALA A 85 -0.22 -27.78 8.76
N GLU A 86 -0.75 -27.82 9.98
CA GLU A 86 -1.81 -28.77 10.35
C GLU A 86 -3.07 -28.57 9.51
N ALA A 87 -3.50 -27.32 9.25
CA ALA A 87 -4.64 -27.03 8.38
C ALA A 87 -4.45 -27.58 6.96
N LYS A 88 -3.22 -27.53 6.43
CA LYS A 88 -2.90 -28.08 5.11
C LYS A 88 -2.96 -29.60 5.10
N GLU A 89 -2.53 -30.25 6.17
CA GLU A 89 -2.53 -31.71 6.32
C GLU A 89 -3.93 -32.27 6.58
N THR A 90 -4.69 -31.61 7.45
CA THR A 90 -6.02 -32.05 7.91
C THR A 90 -7.16 -31.55 7.03
N GLY A 91 -6.91 -30.57 6.16
CA GLY A 91 -7.94 -29.89 5.37
C GLY A 91 -8.87 -28.98 6.18
N ARG A 92 -8.65 -28.84 7.49
CA ARG A 92 -9.42 -27.97 8.37
C ARG A 92 -9.05 -26.50 8.13
N PRO A 93 -9.96 -25.54 8.33
CA PRO A 93 -9.60 -24.14 8.25
C PRO A 93 -8.64 -23.77 9.40
N VAL A 94 -7.68 -22.88 9.11
CA VAL A 94 -6.63 -22.45 10.06
C VAL A 94 -7.22 -21.90 11.36
N THR A 95 -8.40 -21.27 11.31
CA THR A 95 -9.11 -20.75 12.48
C THR A 95 -9.47 -21.86 13.45
N ASP A 96 -9.98 -22.99 12.95
CA ASP A 96 -10.46 -24.09 13.79
C ASP A 96 -9.30 -24.84 14.43
N VAL A 97 -8.17 -24.94 13.71
CA VAL A 97 -6.91 -25.46 14.27
C VAL A 97 -6.41 -24.54 15.39
N MET A 98 -6.40 -23.22 15.18
CA MET A 98 -6.00 -22.26 16.22
C MET A 98 -6.93 -22.29 17.44
N HIS A 99 -8.24 -22.36 17.24
CA HIS A 99 -9.22 -22.50 18.33
C HIS A 99 -9.04 -23.82 19.09
N ALA A 100 -8.76 -24.93 18.39
CA ALA A 100 -8.47 -26.22 19.03
C ALA A 100 -7.21 -26.16 19.91
N TRP A 101 -6.24 -25.31 19.58
CA TRP A 101 -5.05 -25.07 20.39
C TRP A 101 -5.26 -24.05 21.52
N GLY A 102 -6.51 -23.59 21.74
CA GLY A 102 -6.85 -22.59 22.75
C GLY A 102 -6.31 -21.19 22.44
N ILE A 103 -5.94 -20.92 21.18
CA ILE A 103 -5.43 -19.63 20.74
C ILE A 103 -6.57 -18.91 20.04
N GLU A 104 -7.09 -17.86 20.66
CA GLU A 104 -8.04 -16.99 19.98
C GLU A 104 -7.35 -16.32 18.79
N PRO A 105 -7.76 -16.62 17.54
CA PRO A 105 -7.20 -15.95 16.38
C PRO A 105 -7.56 -14.49 16.53
N THR A 106 -6.53 -13.64 16.71
CA THR A 106 -6.74 -12.21 16.92
C THR A 106 -7.65 -11.70 15.80
N ALA A 107 -8.91 -11.37 16.13
CA ALA A 107 -9.83 -10.77 15.18
C ALA A 107 -9.09 -9.56 14.62
N GLY A 108 -8.87 -9.56 13.30
CA GLY A 108 -7.99 -8.58 12.65
C GLY A 108 -8.34 -7.21 13.20
N ARG A 109 -7.39 -6.54 13.88
CA ARG A 109 -7.60 -5.19 14.41
C ARG A 109 -8.28 -4.41 13.30
N ARG A 110 -9.51 -3.96 13.55
CA ARG A 110 -10.20 -3.03 12.65
C ARG A 110 -9.16 -1.95 12.33
N PRO A 111 -8.87 -1.66 11.04
CA PRO A 111 -7.86 -0.66 10.72
C PRO A 111 -8.19 0.58 11.54
N LEU A 112 -7.17 1.12 12.23
CA LEU A 112 -7.30 2.39 12.95
C LEU A 112 -8.06 3.32 12.01
N LYS A 113 -9.19 3.86 12.48
CA LYS A 113 -10.04 4.76 11.69
C LYS A 113 -9.09 5.72 10.96
N LEU A 114 -9.21 5.81 9.64
CA LEU A 114 -8.62 6.89 8.86
C LEU A 114 -9.22 8.17 9.45
N THR A 115 -8.60 8.76 10.46
CA THR A 115 -8.87 10.16 10.80
C THR A 115 -8.58 10.92 9.51
N PRO A 116 -9.59 11.57 8.89
CA PRO A 116 -9.32 12.38 7.72
C PRO A 116 -8.23 13.39 8.09
N PRO A 117 -7.29 13.68 7.17
CA PRO A 117 -6.27 14.68 7.43
C PRO A 117 -6.94 15.98 7.88
N PRO A 118 -6.34 16.74 8.81
CA PRO A 118 -6.88 18.04 9.18
C PRO A 118 -7.10 18.87 7.91
N PRO A 119 -8.15 19.70 7.85
CA PRO A 119 -8.40 20.54 6.69
C PRO A 119 -7.14 21.36 6.37
N PRO A 120 -6.83 21.60 5.09
CA PRO A 120 -5.65 22.36 4.71
C PRO A 120 -5.68 23.70 5.43
N THR A 121 -4.53 24.11 5.99
CA THR A 121 -4.40 25.44 6.56
C THR A 121 -4.70 26.46 5.46
N PRO A 122 -5.60 27.44 5.71
CA PRO A 122 -5.92 28.44 4.71
C PRO A 122 -4.64 29.16 4.30
N ARG A 123 -4.45 29.37 3.00
CA ARG A 123 -3.29 30.13 2.51
C ARG A 123 -3.35 31.53 3.12
N ARG A 124 -2.20 32.12 3.42
CA ARG A 124 -2.06 33.48 4.03
C ARG A 124 -2.86 34.58 3.33
N ASN A 125 -3.33 34.34 2.10
CA ASN A 125 -3.92 35.33 1.20
C ASN A 125 -5.44 35.15 1.07
N GLU A 126 -6.04 34.12 1.69
CA GLU A 126 -7.48 33.81 1.58
C GLU A 126 -8.38 34.78 2.37
N GLY A 127 -7.78 35.66 3.19
CA GLY A 127 -8.47 36.78 3.85
C GLY A 127 -8.12 38.16 3.26
N SER A 128 -7.31 38.23 2.21
CA SER A 128 -6.95 39.52 1.59
C SER A 128 -8.06 39.98 0.66
N ALA A 129 -8.50 41.24 0.80
CA ALA A 129 -9.56 41.87 -0.02
C ALA A 129 -9.26 41.95 -1.53
N ALA A 130 -8.14 41.40 -2.00
CA ALA A 130 -7.62 41.53 -3.36
C ALA A 130 -7.71 40.24 -4.21
N THR A 131 -8.25 39.13 -3.70
CA THR A 131 -8.47 37.92 -4.49
C THR A 131 -9.89 37.90 -5.08
N PRO A 132 -10.07 38.09 -6.41
CA PRO A 132 -11.38 37.92 -7.02
C PRO A 132 -11.80 36.45 -6.89
N LYS A 133 -13.00 36.22 -6.34
CA LYS A 133 -13.62 34.89 -6.34
C LYS A 133 -13.87 34.52 -7.79
N LEU A 134 -13.19 33.47 -8.29
CA LEU A 134 -13.51 32.88 -9.59
C LEU A 134 -14.92 32.30 -9.52
N GLU A 135 -15.88 33.01 -10.09
CA GLU A 135 -17.24 32.52 -10.27
C GLU A 135 -17.20 31.33 -11.24
N THR A 136 -17.50 30.16 -10.72
CA THR A 136 -17.72 28.98 -11.56
C THR A 136 -19.12 29.10 -12.15
N THR A 137 -19.21 29.54 -13.40
CA THR A 137 -20.44 29.45 -14.19
C THR A 137 -20.80 27.98 -14.39
N ARG A 138 -22.07 27.66 -14.10
CA ARG A 138 -22.72 26.34 -14.24
C ARG A 138 -22.83 25.89 -15.69
#